data_AF-A0A3D9IXJ1-F1
#
_entry.id   AF-A0A3D9IXJ1-F1
#
_cell.length_a   1.000
_cell.length_b   1.000
_cell.length_c   1.000
_cell.angle_alpha   90.00
_cell.angle_beta   90.00
_cell.angle_gamma   90.00
#
_symmetry.space_group_name_H-M   'P 1'
#
loop_
_entity.id
_entity.type
_entity.pdbx_description
1 polymer ?
#
loop_
_entity_poly.entity_id
_entity_poly.type
_entity_poly.pdbx_seq_one_letter_code
_entity_poly.pdbx_strand_id
1 'polypeptide(L)'
;MAIAGGRRRSGIKCSCRTKRLCRRSSKRGRAKKKRRPLRKRKSLSRRRAVPPAAVPTSGADQSRLPTVSVRPIVQRYFYLPADDIPLTEELVIPATRFVDDRGEPAESFPDHRQEGYFNLYVNGLLQEGQLFRVDSRSVSVASTGQKILAGTPIILESVGFIAKVS
;
A
#
# COMPACT_ATOMS: atom_id res chain seq x y z
N MET A 1 27.57 -27.68 40.99
CA MET A 1 27.84 -26.30 41.47
C MET A 1 26.67 -25.42 41.02
N ALA A 2 26.09 -24.66 41.94
CA ALA A 2 24.88 -23.86 41.75
C ALA A 2 25.16 -22.48 41.14
N ILE A 3 24.11 -21.63 41.12
CA ILE A 3 24.00 -20.18 40.84
C ILE A 3 23.55 -19.87 39.38
N ALA A 4 22.29 -19.56 39.05
CA ALA A 4 21.30 -18.55 39.50
C ALA A 4 21.41 -17.18 38.79
N GLY A 5 20.24 -16.64 38.41
CA GLY A 5 19.99 -15.24 38.03
C GLY A 5 19.94 -15.00 36.51
N GLY A 6 18.94 -14.36 35.91
CA GLY A 6 17.94 -13.42 36.41
C GLY A 6 17.81 -12.29 35.38
N ARG A 7 16.62 -12.18 34.76
CA ARG A 7 16.27 -11.21 33.69
C ARG A 7 16.68 -9.77 34.01
N ARG A 8 17.14 -9.01 33.00
CA ARG A 8 16.85 -7.57 32.89
C ARG A 8 16.63 -7.15 31.44
N ARG A 9 15.37 -6.78 31.14
CA ARG A 9 14.99 -6.01 29.96
C ARG A 9 15.61 -4.62 30.09
N SER A 10 16.53 -4.27 29.19
CA SER A 10 17.02 -2.90 29.06
C SER A 10 15.95 -2.05 28.38
N GLY A 11 15.30 -1.18 29.17
CA GLY A 11 14.37 -0.19 28.67
C GLY A 11 15.05 0.76 27.68
N ILE A 12 14.44 0.92 26.52
CA ILE A 12 14.79 1.95 25.54
C ILE A 12 14.53 3.31 26.22
N LYS A 13 15.62 4.03 26.52
CA LYS A 13 15.56 5.39 27.03
C LYS A 13 15.10 6.31 25.89
N CYS A 14 13.90 6.85 26.04
CA CYS A 14 13.39 7.95 25.23
C CYS A 14 14.31 9.17 25.37
N SER A 15 14.90 9.63 24.26
CA SER A 15 15.77 10.80 24.21
C SER A 15 14.96 12.08 23.98
N CYS A 16 14.06 12.44 24.90
CA CYS A 16 13.40 13.75 24.86
C CYS A 16 14.22 14.78 25.66
N ARG A 17 15.16 15.41 24.97
CA ARG A 17 16.00 16.51 25.45
C ARG A 17 15.23 17.84 25.38
N THR A 18 14.19 18.02 26.19
CA THR A 18 13.52 19.32 26.39
C THR A 18 12.89 19.40 27.79
N LYS A 19 13.75 19.51 28.80
CA LYS A 19 13.36 19.89 30.16
C LYS A 19 13.09 21.40 30.21
N ARG A 20 11.87 21.83 29.88
CA ARG A 20 11.26 23.10 30.30
C ARG A 20 9.80 23.03 29.88
N LEU A 21 8.90 22.59 30.78
CA LEU A 21 7.48 23.01 30.86
C LEU A 21 6.62 22.16 31.81
N CYS A 22 7.12 21.05 32.37
CA CYS A 22 6.37 20.32 33.40
C CYS A 22 6.86 20.69 34.81
N ARG A 23 6.45 21.87 35.30
CA ARG A 23 6.40 22.23 36.74
C ARG A 23 5.81 23.64 36.90
N ARG A 24 4.54 23.72 37.32
CA ARG A 24 4.05 24.67 38.35
C ARG A 24 2.53 24.54 38.56
N SER A 25 2.20 23.61 39.45
CA SER A 25 1.36 23.81 40.65
C SER A 25 0.50 25.08 40.75
N SER A 26 -0.81 24.83 40.89
CA SER A 26 -1.73 25.44 41.86
C SER A 26 -1.61 26.95 42.16
N LYS A 27 -2.58 27.73 41.69
CA LYS A 27 -3.13 28.85 42.48
C LYS A 27 -4.65 28.92 42.31
N ARG A 28 -5.36 28.53 43.36
CA ARG A 28 -6.81 28.72 43.55
C ARG A 28 -7.07 30.22 43.78
N GLY A 29 -7.70 30.89 42.81
CA GLY A 29 -8.26 32.22 42.98
C GLY A 29 -9.76 32.13 43.27
N ARG A 30 -10.17 32.47 44.49
CA ARG A 30 -11.56 32.43 44.98
C ARG A 30 -12.25 33.75 44.64
N ALA A 31 -12.94 33.84 43.50
CA ALA A 31 -13.73 35.02 43.13
C ALA A 31 -15.16 34.92 43.71
N LYS A 32 -15.50 35.79 44.67
CA LYS A 32 -16.86 35.95 45.22
C LYS A 32 -17.76 36.60 44.17
N LYS A 33 -18.68 35.84 43.56
CA LYS A 33 -19.65 36.34 42.58
C LYS A 33 -20.86 36.93 43.33
N LYS A 34 -20.97 38.27 43.32
CA LYS A 34 -22.12 39.01 43.89
C LYS A 34 -23.42 38.63 43.17
N ARG A 35 -24.46 38.25 43.94
CA ARG A 35 -25.80 37.93 43.45
C ARG A 35 -26.52 39.23 43.06
N ARG A 36 -26.93 39.36 41.79
CA ARG A 36 -27.80 40.45 41.31
C ARG A 36 -29.27 39.98 41.35
N PRO A 37 -30.23 40.84 41.70
CA PRO A 37 -31.62 40.46 41.92
C PRO A 37 -32.35 40.12 40.61
N LEU A 38 -33.28 39.15 40.69
CA LEU A 38 -34.17 38.72 39.61
C LEU A 38 -35.10 39.88 39.21
N ARG A 39 -34.98 40.32 37.96
CA ARG A 39 -35.95 41.24 37.35
C ARG A 39 -37.12 40.42 36.80
N LYS A 40 -38.31 40.58 37.39
CA LYS A 40 -39.57 39.97 36.93
C LYS A 40 -39.79 40.30 35.44
N ARG A 41 -39.80 39.28 34.58
CA ARG A 41 -40.16 39.44 33.15
C ARG A 41 -41.68 39.51 33.05
N LYS A 42 -42.18 40.61 32.49
CA LYS A 42 -43.60 40.83 32.20
C LYS A 42 -44.07 39.89 31.08
N SER A 43 -45.29 39.39 31.31
CA SER A 43 -46.26 38.67 30.49
C SER A 43 -45.96 38.37 29.00
N LEU A 44 -46.20 37.11 28.65
CA LEU A 44 -46.29 36.52 27.32
C LEU A 44 -47.22 37.32 26.38
N SER A 45 -46.63 37.83 25.31
CA SER A 45 -47.36 38.19 24.10
C SER A 45 -47.61 36.92 23.29
N ARG A 46 -48.89 36.60 23.05
CA ARG A 46 -49.35 35.48 22.21
C ARG A 46 -48.83 35.68 20.79
N ARG A 47 -47.79 34.95 20.40
CA ARG A 47 -47.44 34.78 18.98
C ARG A 47 -48.48 33.85 18.36
N ARG A 48 -49.18 34.33 17.32
CA ARG A 48 -50.04 33.50 16.46
C ARG A 48 -49.21 32.32 15.93
N ALA A 49 -49.76 31.12 16.04
CA ALA A 49 -49.18 29.93 15.42
C ALA A 49 -49.18 30.11 13.90
N VAL A 50 -48.00 30.13 13.29
CA VAL A 50 -47.85 29.93 11.84
C VAL A 50 -47.95 28.42 11.62
N PRO A 51 -48.78 27.92 10.69
CA PRO A 51 -48.80 26.49 10.37
C PRO A 51 -47.39 26.06 9.92
N PRO A 52 -46.92 24.85 10.28
CA PRO A 52 -45.62 24.38 9.80
C PRO A 52 -45.67 24.34 8.27
N ALA A 53 -44.77 25.09 7.63
CA ALA A 53 -44.53 24.96 6.21
C ALA A 53 -44.22 23.48 5.93
N ALA A 54 -44.94 22.88 4.97
CA ALA A 54 -44.67 21.52 4.53
C ALA A 54 -43.18 21.45 4.15
N VAL A 55 -42.43 20.65 4.90
CA VAL A 55 -41.05 20.30 4.54
C VAL A 55 -41.14 19.59 3.20
N PRO A 56 -40.49 20.07 2.12
CA PRO A 56 -40.33 19.23 0.94
C PRO A 56 -39.52 18.03 1.43
N THR A 57 -40.18 16.87 1.50
CA THR A 57 -39.49 15.61 1.73
C THR A 57 -38.63 15.43 0.50
N SER A 58 -37.38 15.89 0.56
CA SER A 58 -36.37 15.54 -0.43
C SER A 58 -36.33 14.02 -0.42
N GLY A 59 -36.88 13.41 -1.47
CA GLY A 59 -36.72 11.98 -1.69
C GLY A 59 -35.25 11.67 -1.54
N ALA A 60 -34.92 10.81 -0.59
CA ALA A 60 -33.60 10.24 -0.49
C ALA A 60 -33.39 9.43 -1.76
N ASP A 61 -32.89 10.07 -2.81
CA ASP A 61 -32.23 9.38 -3.92
C ASP A 61 -30.93 8.82 -3.33
N GLN A 62 -31.02 7.63 -2.74
CA GLN A 62 -29.85 6.88 -2.35
C GLN A 62 -29.14 6.50 -3.63
N SER A 63 -28.15 7.29 -4.04
CA SER A 63 -27.29 6.94 -5.16
C SER A 63 -26.65 5.60 -4.84
N ARG A 64 -27.11 4.53 -5.49
CA ARG A 64 -26.54 3.20 -5.36
C ARG A 64 -25.11 3.28 -5.91
N LEU A 65 -24.12 3.27 -5.01
CA LEU A 65 -22.72 3.21 -5.40
C LEU A 65 -22.47 1.85 -6.06
N PRO A 66 -21.78 1.82 -7.21
CA PRO A 66 -21.44 0.55 -7.84
C PRO A 66 -20.45 -0.21 -6.95
N THR A 67 -20.59 -1.53 -6.91
CA THR A 67 -19.60 -2.41 -6.27
C THR A 67 -18.50 -2.69 -7.29
N VAL A 68 -17.24 -2.49 -6.89
CA VAL A 68 -16.06 -2.81 -7.72
C VAL A 68 -15.33 -4.02 -7.13
N SER A 69 -15.10 -5.04 -7.95
CA SER A 69 -14.28 -6.20 -7.61
C SER A 69 -13.03 -6.24 -8.49
N VAL A 70 -11.86 -6.43 -7.89
CA VAL A 70 -10.59 -6.59 -8.61
C VAL A 70 -10.06 -7.99 -8.41
N ARG A 71 -9.69 -8.67 -9.51
CA ARG A 71 -9.11 -10.01 -9.47
C ARG A 71 -7.73 -10.01 -10.14
N PRO A 72 -6.67 -10.48 -9.45
CA PRO A 72 -5.35 -10.62 -10.06
C PRO A 72 -5.30 -11.85 -10.98
N ILE A 73 -4.47 -11.77 -12.01
CA ILE A 73 -4.03 -12.88 -12.87
C ILE A 73 -2.52 -12.94 -12.73
N VAL A 74 -2.01 -14.02 -12.17
CA VAL A 74 -0.57 -14.22 -11.96
C VAL A 74 -0.10 -15.35 -12.85
N GLN A 75 0.97 -15.12 -13.59
CA GLN A 75 1.65 -16.10 -14.43
C GLN A 75 3.16 -16.02 -14.16
N ARG A 76 3.83 -17.16 -14.13
CA ARG A 76 5.29 -17.22 -13.97
C ARG A 76 5.91 -17.99 -15.11
N TYR A 77 7.09 -17.52 -15.50
CA TYR A 77 7.86 -18.05 -16.59
C TYR A 77 9.29 -18.28 -16.13
N PHE A 78 9.84 -19.43 -16.47
CA PHE A 78 11.14 -19.90 -15.98
C PHE A 78 12.08 -20.12 -17.16
N TYR A 79 13.27 -19.54 -17.09
CA TYR A 79 14.36 -19.79 -18.02
C TYR A 79 15.61 -20.23 -17.25
N LEU A 80 16.27 -21.26 -17.76
CA LEU A 80 17.50 -21.81 -17.22
C LEU A 80 18.57 -21.79 -18.31
N PRO A 81 19.55 -20.87 -18.24
CA PRO A 81 20.65 -20.81 -19.20
C PRO A 81 21.46 -22.11 -19.21
N ALA A 82 21.75 -22.65 -20.40
CA ALA A 82 22.64 -23.80 -20.56
C ALA A 82 24.12 -23.43 -20.39
N ASP A 83 24.47 -22.19 -20.75
CA ASP A 83 25.81 -21.64 -20.71
C ASP A 83 25.85 -20.36 -19.87
N ASP A 84 27.05 -19.96 -19.47
CA ASP A 84 27.28 -18.68 -18.83
C ASP A 84 26.92 -17.51 -19.77
N ILE A 85 26.16 -16.54 -19.28
CA ILE A 85 25.74 -15.36 -20.05
C ILE A 85 26.47 -14.12 -19.52
N PRO A 86 27.42 -13.53 -20.28
CA PRO A 86 28.00 -12.25 -19.93
C PRO A 86 27.00 -11.11 -20.19
N LEU A 87 26.76 -10.27 -19.18
CA LEU A 87 25.95 -9.05 -19.28
C LEU A 87 26.84 -7.83 -19.60
N THR A 88 27.75 -7.98 -20.56
CA THR A 88 28.58 -6.88 -21.09
C THR A 88 27.78 -5.95 -22.01
N GLU A 89 26.74 -6.49 -22.63
CA GLU A 89 25.75 -5.79 -23.45
C GLU A 89 24.33 -6.14 -22.99
N GLU A 90 23.32 -5.51 -23.59
CA GLU A 90 21.93 -5.84 -23.32
C GLU A 90 21.64 -7.28 -23.75
N LEU A 91 21.11 -8.07 -22.82
CA LEU A 91 20.69 -9.45 -23.09
C LEU A 91 19.22 -9.47 -23.47
N VAL A 92 18.90 -9.95 -24.66
CA VAL A 92 17.50 -10.16 -25.09
C VAL A 92 17.18 -11.65 -25.05
N ILE A 93 16.26 -12.04 -24.17
CA ILE A 93 15.80 -13.42 -24.00
C ILE A 93 14.41 -13.58 -24.63
N PRO A 94 14.27 -14.37 -25.71
CA PRO A 94 12.97 -14.62 -26.32
C PRO A 94 12.00 -15.34 -25.38
N ALA A 95 10.71 -15.04 -25.49
CA ALA A 95 9.64 -15.69 -24.70
C ALA A 95 9.66 -17.22 -24.86
N THR A 96 9.97 -17.71 -26.06
CA THR A 96 10.08 -19.14 -26.38
C THR A 96 11.20 -19.88 -25.65
N ARG A 97 12.09 -19.17 -24.95
CA ARG A 97 13.09 -19.77 -24.05
C ARG A 97 12.57 -20.02 -22.66
N PHE A 98 11.44 -19.43 -22.30
CA PHE A 98 10.82 -19.65 -21.01
C PHE A 98 9.80 -20.79 -21.08
N VAL A 99 9.63 -21.47 -19.96
CA VAL A 99 8.52 -22.41 -19.73
C VAL A 99 7.58 -21.86 -18.67
N ASP A 100 6.30 -22.19 -18.76
CA ASP A 100 5.28 -21.79 -17.77
C ASP A 100 5.26 -22.73 -16.55
N ASP A 101 4.32 -22.49 -15.62
CA ASP A 101 4.11 -23.35 -14.44
C ASP A 101 3.72 -24.81 -14.78
N ARG A 102 3.32 -25.09 -16.02
CA ARG A 102 3.00 -26.45 -16.52
C ARG A 102 4.21 -27.12 -17.16
N GLY A 103 5.31 -26.40 -17.34
CA GLY A 103 6.50 -26.85 -18.05
C GLY A 103 6.41 -26.71 -19.57
N GLU A 104 5.39 -26.03 -20.08
CA GLU A 104 5.19 -25.83 -21.52
C GLU A 104 5.93 -24.57 -21.98
N PRO A 105 6.53 -24.56 -23.19
CA PRO A 105 7.18 -23.37 -23.74
C PRO A 105 6.20 -22.20 -23.86
N ALA A 106 6.63 -21.00 -23.44
CA ALA A 106 5.83 -19.79 -23.58
C ALA A 106 5.89 -19.26 -25.02
N GLU A 107 4.73 -19.07 -25.65
CA GLU A 107 4.66 -18.45 -26.98
C GLU A 107 4.82 -16.92 -26.91
N SER A 108 4.27 -16.31 -25.85
CA SER A 108 4.32 -14.87 -25.60
C SER A 108 4.05 -14.55 -24.13
N PHE A 109 4.42 -13.34 -23.72
CA PHE A 109 4.06 -12.78 -22.43
C PHE A 109 2.77 -11.93 -22.54
N PRO A 110 1.91 -11.93 -21.51
CA PRO A 110 0.69 -11.13 -21.51
C PRO A 110 1.00 -9.62 -21.50
N ASP A 111 0.33 -8.84 -22.34
CA ASP A 111 0.40 -7.37 -22.31
C ASP A 111 -0.61 -6.83 -21.30
N HIS A 112 -0.12 -6.34 -20.16
CA HIS A 112 -0.96 -5.74 -19.12
C HIS A 112 -1.14 -4.23 -19.25
N ARG A 113 -0.44 -3.55 -20.18
CA ARG A 113 -0.45 -2.09 -20.32
C ARG A 113 -0.27 -1.37 -18.96
N GLN A 114 -1.33 -0.75 -18.44
CA GLN A 114 -1.36 -0.04 -17.16
C GLN A 114 -2.07 -0.84 -16.04
N GLU A 115 -2.59 -2.01 -16.38
CA GLU A 115 -3.39 -2.88 -15.51
C GLU A 115 -2.55 -4.02 -14.91
N GLY A 116 -1.23 -3.84 -14.84
CA GLY A 116 -0.34 -4.85 -14.30
C GLY A 116 1.12 -4.41 -14.28
N TYR A 117 1.96 -5.35 -13.85
CA TYR A 117 3.41 -5.17 -13.78
C TYR A 117 4.12 -6.51 -13.97
N PHE A 118 5.44 -6.40 -14.14
CA PHE A 118 6.34 -7.54 -14.18
C PHE A 118 7.39 -7.40 -13.10
N ASN A 119 7.79 -8.54 -12.55
CA ASN A 119 8.97 -8.67 -11.71
C ASN A 119 9.93 -9.66 -12.38
N LEU A 120 11.21 -9.30 -12.44
CA LEU A 120 12.25 -10.22 -12.88
C LEU A 120 13.07 -10.65 -11.67
N TYR A 121 13.28 -11.96 -11.54
CA TYR A 121 14.17 -12.53 -10.54
C TYR A 121 15.33 -13.23 -11.24
N VAL A 122 16.55 -12.97 -10.79
CA VAL A 122 17.74 -13.69 -11.23
C VAL A 122 18.35 -14.35 -10.00
N ASN A 123 18.52 -15.67 -10.03
CA ASN A 123 18.93 -16.46 -8.87
C ASN A 123 18.04 -16.24 -7.62
N GLY A 124 16.74 -16.00 -7.84
CA GLY A 124 15.78 -15.68 -6.77
C GLY A 124 15.85 -14.24 -6.22
N LEU A 125 16.74 -13.38 -6.73
CA LEU A 125 16.82 -11.97 -6.34
C LEU A 125 16.01 -11.09 -7.28
N LEU A 126 15.11 -10.27 -6.71
CA LEU A 126 14.34 -9.28 -7.46
C LEU A 126 15.25 -8.24 -8.11
N GLN A 127 15.07 -8.02 -9.40
CA GLN A 127 15.77 -7.01 -10.17
C GLN A 127 15.03 -5.67 -10.13
N GLU A 128 15.77 -4.57 -10.10
CA GLU A 128 15.21 -3.23 -10.21
C GLU A 128 14.54 -3.05 -11.59
N GLY A 129 13.39 -2.36 -11.64
CA GLY A 129 12.62 -2.17 -12.87
C GLY A 129 13.36 -1.41 -13.99
N GLN A 130 14.46 -0.72 -13.69
CA GLN A 130 15.32 -0.10 -14.71
C GLN A 130 16.28 -1.08 -15.39
N LEU A 131 16.53 -2.24 -14.77
CA LEU A 131 17.48 -3.24 -15.26
C LEU A 131 16.85 -4.24 -16.23
N PHE A 132 15.54 -4.17 -16.46
CA PHE A 132 14.89 -5.04 -17.43
C PHE A 132 13.69 -4.37 -18.10
N ARG A 133 13.34 -4.86 -19.28
CA ARG A 133 12.12 -4.51 -20.00
C ARG A 133 11.45 -5.78 -20.48
N VAL A 134 10.13 -5.77 -20.50
CA VAL A 134 9.33 -6.90 -20.95
C VAL A 134 8.41 -6.40 -22.05
N ASP A 135 8.42 -7.11 -23.16
CA ASP A 135 7.43 -6.99 -24.22
C ASP A 135 6.78 -8.36 -24.45
N SER A 136 5.81 -8.46 -25.35
CA SER A 136 5.11 -9.73 -25.60
C SER A 136 6.01 -10.89 -26.08
N ARG A 137 7.19 -10.61 -26.63
CA ARG A 137 8.07 -11.58 -27.29
C ARG A 137 9.41 -11.77 -26.59
N SER A 138 9.80 -10.87 -25.69
CA SER A 138 11.10 -10.94 -25.03
C SER A 138 11.16 -10.26 -23.66
N VAL A 139 12.15 -10.71 -22.88
CA VAL A 139 12.69 -9.98 -21.74
C VAL A 139 14.06 -9.45 -22.13
N SER A 140 14.24 -8.14 -22.08
CA SER A 140 15.55 -7.50 -22.20
C SER A 140 16.12 -7.23 -20.81
N VAL A 141 17.39 -7.54 -20.58
CA VAL A 141 18.12 -7.27 -19.34
C VAL A 141 19.29 -6.35 -19.65
N ALA A 142 19.39 -5.24 -18.93
CA ALA A 142 20.42 -4.25 -19.12
C ALA A 142 21.83 -4.80 -18.85
N SER A 143 22.83 -4.22 -19.50
CA SER A 143 24.22 -4.54 -19.20
C SER A 143 24.59 -4.09 -17.79
N THR A 144 25.22 -4.97 -17.03
CA THR A 144 25.70 -4.69 -15.67
C THR A 144 27.20 -4.94 -15.53
N GLY A 145 27.85 -5.45 -16.59
CA GLY A 145 29.23 -5.92 -16.55
C GLY A 145 29.43 -7.21 -15.75
N GLN A 146 28.35 -7.82 -15.26
CA GLN A 146 28.38 -9.07 -14.51
C GLN A 146 28.11 -10.27 -15.44
N LYS A 147 28.06 -11.47 -14.86
CA LYS A 147 27.80 -12.71 -15.58
C LYS A 147 26.72 -13.51 -14.85
N ILE A 148 25.72 -13.98 -15.58
CA ILE A 148 24.76 -14.97 -15.10
C ILE A 148 25.38 -16.34 -15.36
N LEU A 149 25.55 -17.16 -14.33
CA LEU A 149 26.15 -18.49 -14.48
C LEU A 149 25.14 -19.46 -15.12
N ALA A 150 25.65 -20.44 -15.87
CA ALA A 150 24.87 -21.56 -16.35
C ALA A 150 24.06 -22.20 -15.20
N GLY A 151 22.81 -22.56 -15.47
CA GLY A 151 21.93 -23.12 -14.45
C GLY A 151 21.38 -22.11 -13.43
N THR A 152 21.67 -20.81 -13.56
CA THR A 152 21.06 -19.79 -12.69
C THR A 152 19.61 -19.53 -13.13
N PRO A 153 18.61 -19.73 -12.26
CA PRO A 153 17.22 -19.54 -12.66
C PRO A 153 16.91 -18.07 -12.90
N ILE A 154 16.29 -17.78 -14.04
CA ILE A 154 15.70 -16.49 -14.38
C ILE A 154 14.18 -16.67 -14.38
N ILE A 155 13.49 -15.92 -13.53
CA ILE A 155 12.05 -16.04 -13.35
C ILE A 155 11.40 -14.71 -13.69
N LEU A 156 10.51 -14.72 -14.68
CA LEU A 156 9.62 -13.60 -14.94
C LEU A 156 8.28 -13.86 -14.27
N GLU A 157 7.89 -13.01 -13.33
CA GLU A 157 6.54 -12.99 -12.77
C GLU A 157 5.74 -11.88 -13.44
N SER A 158 4.53 -12.23 -13.87
CA SER A 158 3.60 -11.34 -14.54
C SER A 158 2.32 -11.25 -13.71
N VAL A 159 1.94 -10.03 -13.32
CA VAL A 159 0.76 -9.77 -12.50
C VAL A 159 -0.13 -8.77 -13.23
N GLY A 160 -1.29 -9.23 -13.68
CA GLY A 160 -2.35 -8.40 -14.25
C GLY A 160 -3.55 -8.29 -13.32
N PHE A 161 -4.40 -7.27 -13.51
CA PHE A 161 -5.59 -7.01 -12.72
C PHE A 161 -6.81 -6.84 -13.62
N ILE A 162 -7.90 -7.54 -13.31
CA ILE A 162 -9.20 -7.33 -13.95
C ILE A 162 -10.16 -6.69 -12.94
N ALA A 163 -10.67 -5.51 -13.29
CA ALA A 163 -11.73 -4.84 -12.53
C ALA A 163 -13.12 -5.18 -13.12
N LYS A 164 -14.09 -5.39 -12.25
CA LYS A 164 -15.51 -5.58 -12.60
C LYS A 164 -16.37 -4.66 -11.76
N VAL A 165 -17.39 -4.08 -12.38
CA VAL A 165 -18.34 -3.14 -11.74
C VAL A 165 -19.75 -3.76 -11.78
N SER A 166 -20.47 -3.76 -10.65
CA SER A 166 -21.80 -4.40 -10.47
C SER A 166 -22.74 -3.63 -9.54
#